data_AF-A0A0A3XQW1-F1
#
_entry.id   AF-A0A0A3XQW1-F1
#
_cell.length_a   1.000
_cell.length_b   1.000
_cell.length_c   1.000
_cell.angle_alpha   90.00
_cell.angle_beta   90.00
_cell.angle_gamma   90.00
#
_symmetry.space_group_name_H-M   'P 1'
#
loop_
_entity.id
_entity.type
_entity.pdbx_description
1 polymer ?
#
loop_
_entity_poly.entity_id
_entity_poly.type
_entity_poly.pdbx_seq_one_letter_code
_entity_poly.pdbx_strand_id
1 'polypeptide(L)'
;MSHVSLVGELRPTLSSSFGDEHSKARQRKDWEAEHTLQSDKDPKQDALRMDALQASTAYAMSPCDDTMKANLRAATEAYARGWVKIYDCPNPKMGMFCSEEKRDRANDAYSTPLDVRVKAQLAEAFKQKGIVKEDFPEDIRDVVLWFTGPGMLFDPSPVCLLRQQASASFK
;
A
#
# COMPACT_ATOMS: atom_id res chain seq x y z
N MET A 1 29.62 17.48 -63.62
CA MET A 1 29.66 17.63 -62.15
C MET A 1 28.85 18.89 -61.84
N SER A 2 27.74 18.83 -61.10
CA SER A 2 27.74 18.55 -59.67
C SER A 2 26.35 18.08 -59.19
N HIS A 3 26.34 17.05 -58.34
CA HIS A 3 25.17 16.63 -57.56
C HIS A 3 24.96 17.61 -56.40
N VAL A 4 23.73 18.10 -56.22
CA VAL A 4 23.33 18.81 -55.00
C VAL A 4 22.78 17.76 -54.03
N SER A 5 23.58 17.43 -53.01
CA SER A 5 23.16 16.56 -51.91
C SER A 5 22.50 17.44 -50.84
N LEU A 6 21.18 17.40 -50.74
CA LEU A 6 20.41 18.04 -49.67
C LEU A 6 20.31 17.07 -48.49
N VAL A 7 21.35 17.02 -47.66
CA VAL A 7 21.24 16.45 -46.31
C VAL A 7 21.03 17.61 -45.36
N GLY A 8 19.77 17.87 -45.03
CA GLY A 8 19.42 18.79 -43.95
C GLY A 8 19.72 18.13 -42.60
N GLU A 9 20.62 18.74 -41.83
CA GLU A 9 20.94 18.31 -40.47
C GLU A 9 19.72 18.54 -39.57
N LEU A 10 19.11 17.46 -39.06
CA LEU A 10 18.01 17.54 -38.11
C LEU A 10 18.55 18.08 -36.78
N ARG A 11 18.37 19.38 -36.53
CA ARG A 11 18.64 19.97 -35.21
C ARG A 11 17.59 19.45 -34.22
N PRO A 12 17.97 18.77 -33.13
CA PRO A 12 17.01 18.43 -32.10
C PRO A 12 16.50 19.72 -31.45
N THR A 13 15.23 20.03 -31.63
CA THR A 13 14.55 21.19 -31.02
C THR A 13 14.06 20.88 -29.60
N LEU A 14 14.34 19.69 -29.09
CA LEU A 14 13.96 19.29 -27.74
C LEU A 14 15.07 19.68 -26.77
N SER A 15 14.82 20.75 -26.01
CA SER A 15 15.46 20.95 -24.72
C SER A 15 15.14 19.74 -23.84
N SER A 16 16.08 18.79 -23.75
CA SER A 16 15.93 17.61 -22.90
C SER A 16 16.26 17.96 -21.45
N SER A 17 15.35 18.61 -20.73
CA SER A 17 15.32 18.43 -19.27
C SER A 17 14.38 17.27 -18.98
N PHE A 18 14.92 16.06 -18.83
CA PHE A 18 14.17 14.93 -18.29
C PHE A 18 13.84 15.26 -16.83
N GLY A 19 12.57 15.59 -16.58
CA GLY A 19 12.04 16.03 -15.29
C GLY A 19 11.60 17.50 -15.33
N ASP A 20 10.36 17.75 -15.77
CA ASP A 20 9.75 19.06 -15.69
C ASP A 20 9.54 19.50 -14.22
N GLU A 21 9.34 20.80 -13.97
CA GLU A 21 9.07 21.31 -12.61
C GLU A 21 7.85 20.62 -11.96
N HIS A 22 6.91 20.11 -12.77
CA HIS A 22 5.78 19.31 -12.30
C HIS A 22 6.22 17.97 -11.69
N SER A 23 7.18 17.27 -12.28
CA SER A 23 7.74 16.03 -11.74
C SER A 23 8.51 16.26 -10.44
N LYS A 24 9.27 17.34 -10.32
CA LYS A 24 9.94 17.73 -9.06
C LYS A 24 8.94 18.15 -7.98
N ALA A 25 7.87 18.85 -8.34
CA ALA A 25 6.80 19.21 -7.42
C ALA A 25 6.04 17.97 -6.92
N ARG A 26 5.79 16.99 -7.81
CA ARG A 26 5.21 15.70 -7.42
C ARG A 26 6.14 14.94 -6.48
N GLN A 27 7.42 14.77 -6.83
CA GLN A 27 8.41 14.12 -5.95
C GLN A 27 8.52 14.79 -4.58
N ARG A 28 8.44 16.12 -4.51
CA ARG A 28 8.45 16.84 -3.23
C ARG A 28 7.19 16.57 -2.41
N LYS A 29 6.01 16.55 -3.04
CA LYS A 29 4.77 16.17 -2.37
C LYS A 29 4.80 14.72 -1.90
N ASP A 30 5.33 13.82 -2.71
CA ASP A 30 5.49 12.41 -2.34
C ASP A 30 6.47 12.27 -1.16
N TRP A 31 7.59 13.01 -1.18
CA TRP A 31 8.55 13.05 -0.07
C TRP A 31 7.93 13.65 1.20
N GLU A 32 7.21 14.78 1.10
CA GLU A 32 6.49 15.38 2.21
C GLU A 32 5.40 14.43 2.74
N ALA A 33 4.74 13.69 1.84
CA ALA A 33 3.75 12.70 2.19
C ALA A 33 4.36 11.52 2.97
N GLU A 34 5.52 11.05 2.56
CA GLU A 34 6.27 9.98 3.24
C GLU A 34 6.83 10.42 4.60
N HIS A 35 7.21 11.70 4.73
CA HIS A 35 7.98 12.20 5.88
C HIS A 35 7.16 13.07 6.85
N THR A 36 5.88 13.33 6.57
CA THR A 36 4.99 14.07 7.47
C THR A 36 3.83 13.20 7.95
N LEU A 37 3.42 13.35 9.20
CA LEU A 37 2.20 12.73 9.76
C LEU A 37 0.95 13.51 9.36
N GLN A 38 0.94 14.16 8.19
CA GLN A 38 -0.18 15.00 7.77
C GLN A 38 -1.42 14.13 7.52
N SER A 39 -2.39 14.32 8.39
CA SER A 39 -3.70 13.69 8.33
C SER A 39 -4.75 14.64 7.73
N ASP A 40 -5.84 14.08 7.21
CA ASP A 40 -7.08 14.78 6.85
C ASP A 40 -7.85 15.36 8.05
N LYS A 41 -7.33 15.20 9.27
CA LYS A 41 -7.90 15.62 10.55
C LYS A 41 -9.21 14.92 10.91
N ASP A 42 -9.48 13.72 10.38
CA ASP A 42 -10.54 12.85 10.89
C ASP A 42 -10.03 12.00 12.07
N PRO A 43 -10.43 12.30 13.32
CA PRO A 43 -9.89 11.61 14.49
C PRO A 43 -10.17 10.10 14.51
N LYS A 44 -11.26 9.65 13.87
CA LYS A 44 -11.60 8.22 13.83
C LYS A 44 -10.73 7.49 12.83
N GLN A 45 -10.48 8.08 11.67
CA GLN A 45 -9.57 7.50 10.68
C GLN A 45 -8.12 7.55 11.16
N ASP A 46 -7.72 8.63 11.84
CA ASP A 46 -6.39 8.75 12.44
C ASP A 46 -6.10 7.67 13.47
N ALA A 47 -7.08 7.34 14.33
CA ALA A 47 -6.92 6.23 15.25
C ALA A 47 -6.65 4.92 14.51
N LEU A 48 -7.42 4.62 13.45
CA LEU A 48 -7.21 3.41 12.63
C LEU A 48 -5.84 3.39 11.94
N ARG A 49 -5.40 4.53 11.40
CA ARG A 49 -4.09 4.69 10.76
C ARG A 49 -2.96 4.45 11.77
N MET A 50 -3.06 5.06 12.95
CA MET A 50 -2.05 4.93 14.00
C MET A 50 -2.01 3.49 14.58
N ASP A 51 -3.15 2.86 14.79
CA ASP A 51 -3.23 1.46 15.23
C ASP A 51 -2.58 0.53 14.20
N ALA A 52 -2.88 0.72 12.91
CA ALA A 52 -2.28 -0.06 11.83
C ALA A 52 -0.76 0.15 11.74
N LEU A 53 -0.27 1.39 11.86
CA LEU A 53 1.15 1.70 11.90
C LEU A 53 1.85 1.03 13.10
N GLN A 54 1.29 1.16 14.29
CA GLN A 54 1.88 0.61 15.49
C GLN A 54 1.93 -0.93 15.43
N ALA A 55 0.83 -1.56 15.02
CA ALA A 55 0.76 -3.02 14.95
C ALA A 55 1.70 -3.58 13.87
N SER A 56 1.82 -2.90 12.72
CA SER A 56 2.74 -3.30 11.65
C SER A 56 4.22 -3.12 12.03
N THR A 57 4.57 -2.03 12.72
CA THR A 57 5.91 -1.87 13.29
C THR A 57 6.21 -2.94 14.34
N ALA A 58 5.29 -3.21 15.26
CA ALA A 58 5.48 -4.22 16.31
C ALA A 58 5.63 -5.64 15.72
N TYR A 59 4.82 -6.00 14.73
CA TYR A 59 4.95 -7.29 14.04
C TYR A 59 6.26 -7.41 13.27
N ALA A 60 6.72 -6.35 12.60
CA ALA A 60 8.01 -6.37 11.91
C ALA A 60 9.18 -6.64 12.88
N MET A 61 9.08 -6.21 14.14
CA MET A 61 10.06 -6.49 15.18
C MET A 61 9.96 -7.90 15.77
N SER A 62 8.78 -8.54 15.71
CA SER A 62 8.53 -9.87 16.30
C SER A 62 7.47 -10.66 15.52
N PRO A 63 7.77 -11.07 14.27
CA PRO A 63 6.77 -11.60 13.33
C PRO A 63 6.29 -13.03 13.63
N CYS A 64 6.93 -13.70 14.58
CA CYS A 64 6.57 -15.07 14.98
C CYS A 64 5.86 -15.12 16.34
N ASP A 65 5.60 -13.95 16.93
CA ASP A 65 4.86 -13.82 18.18
C ASP A 65 3.36 -13.81 17.91
N ASP A 66 2.61 -14.68 18.58
CA ASP A 66 1.18 -14.85 18.34
C ASP A 66 0.37 -13.60 18.75
N THR A 67 0.83 -12.85 19.75
CA THR A 67 0.19 -11.60 20.18
C THR A 67 0.40 -10.52 19.11
N MET A 68 1.63 -10.37 18.59
CA MET A 68 1.91 -9.43 17.51
C MET A 68 1.14 -9.78 16.24
N LYS A 69 1.04 -11.08 15.92
CA LYS A 69 0.21 -11.58 14.80
C LYS A 69 -1.25 -11.16 14.98
N ALA A 70 -1.82 -11.41 16.16
CA ALA A 70 -3.21 -11.06 16.45
C ALA A 70 -3.47 -9.56 16.36
N ASN A 71 -2.56 -8.74 16.91
CA ASN A 71 -2.65 -7.29 16.87
C ASN A 71 -2.60 -6.75 15.42
N LEU A 72 -1.66 -7.23 14.61
CA LEU A 72 -1.57 -6.83 13.20
C LEU A 72 -2.81 -7.22 12.42
N ARG A 73 -3.34 -8.44 12.62
CA ARG A 73 -4.59 -8.87 11.98
C ARG A 73 -5.75 -7.95 12.35
N ALA A 74 -5.96 -7.70 13.65
CA ALA A 74 -7.06 -6.88 14.13
C ALA A 74 -6.96 -5.43 13.61
N ALA A 75 -5.77 -4.83 13.64
CA ALA A 75 -5.56 -3.47 13.16
C ALA A 75 -5.74 -3.35 11.63
N THR A 76 -5.24 -4.33 10.86
CA THR A 76 -5.41 -4.36 9.40
C THR A 76 -6.87 -4.54 9.01
N GLU A 77 -7.60 -5.41 9.73
CA GLU A 77 -9.04 -5.58 9.54
C GLU A 77 -9.80 -4.27 9.84
N ALA A 78 -9.52 -3.63 10.97
CA ALA A 78 -10.19 -2.39 11.35
C ALA A 78 -9.93 -1.26 10.35
N TYR A 79 -8.68 -1.15 9.87
CA TYR A 79 -8.30 -0.18 8.85
C TYR A 79 -9.03 -0.43 7.52
N ALA A 80 -9.10 -1.69 7.06
CA ALA A 80 -9.84 -2.07 5.86
C ALA A 80 -11.36 -1.84 6.01
N ARG A 81 -11.93 -2.12 7.18
CA ARG A 81 -13.34 -1.85 7.48
C ARG A 81 -13.66 -0.35 7.46
N GLY A 82 -12.72 0.50 7.87
CA GLY A 82 -12.86 1.95 7.72
C GLY A 82 -13.03 2.37 6.25
N TRP A 83 -12.23 1.79 5.33
CA TRP A 83 -12.36 2.05 3.89
C TRP A 83 -13.70 1.55 3.35
N VAL A 84 -14.10 0.33 3.72
CA VAL A 84 -15.39 -0.26 3.31
C VAL A 84 -16.57 0.60 3.76
N LYS A 85 -16.48 1.23 4.93
CA LYS A 85 -17.53 2.11 5.45
C LYS A 85 -17.72 3.38 4.60
N ILE A 86 -16.65 3.92 4.03
CA ILE A 86 -16.74 5.07 3.11
C ILE A 86 -17.23 4.61 1.75
N TYR A 87 -16.73 3.46 1.27
CA TYR A 87 -17.15 2.90 -0.01
C TYR A 87 -18.63 2.52 -0.02
N ASP A 88 -19.15 2.05 1.13
CA ASP A 88 -20.56 1.75 1.36
C ASP A 88 -21.17 0.93 0.21
N CYS A 89 -20.44 -0.13 -0.19
CA CYS A 89 -20.91 -1.09 -1.17
C CYS A 89 -21.36 -2.39 -0.49
N PRO A 90 -22.61 -2.85 -0.71
CA PRO A 90 -23.14 -4.08 -0.11
C PRO A 90 -22.36 -5.34 -0.49
N ASN A 91 -21.70 -5.35 -1.64
CA ASN A 91 -20.86 -6.45 -2.06
C ASN A 91 -19.62 -5.95 -2.84
N PRO A 92 -18.50 -5.69 -2.15
CA PRO A 92 -17.26 -5.23 -2.78
C PRO A 92 -16.71 -6.18 -3.85
N LYS A 93 -17.00 -7.50 -3.75
CA LYS A 93 -16.60 -8.50 -4.76
C LYS A 93 -17.35 -8.32 -6.08
N MET A 94 -18.56 -7.76 -6.02
CA MET A 94 -19.39 -7.43 -7.18
C MET A 94 -19.28 -5.94 -7.51
N GLY A 95 -18.03 -5.44 -7.56
CA GLY A 95 -17.66 -4.03 -7.75
C GLY A 95 -18.37 -3.34 -8.93
N MET A 96 -18.80 -4.10 -9.94
CA MET A 96 -19.57 -3.60 -11.09
C MET A 96 -20.91 -2.96 -10.71
N PHE A 97 -21.51 -3.35 -9.58
CA PHE A 97 -22.77 -2.79 -9.09
C PHE A 97 -22.58 -1.71 -8.01
N CYS A 98 -21.32 -1.40 -7.67
CA CYS A 98 -21.00 -0.35 -6.72
C CYS A 98 -20.87 0.99 -7.44
N SER A 99 -21.14 2.09 -6.73
CA SER A 99 -20.94 3.44 -7.25
C SER A 99 -19.44 3.74 -7.39
N GLU A 100 -19.00 4.13 -8.59
CA GLU A 100 -17.64 4.61 -8.83
C GLU A 100 -17.34 5.87 -8.00
N GLU A 101 -18.30 6.79 -7.89
CA GLU A 101 -18.14 8.00 -7.07
C GLU A 101 -17.83 7.66 -5.60
N LYS A 102 -18.55 6.67 -5.02
CA LYS A 102 -18.25 6.23 -3.65
C LYS A 102 -16.89 5.55 -3.54
N ARG A 103 -16.46 4.81 -4.57
CA ARG A 103 -15.14 4.19 -4.62
C ARG A 103 -14.04 5.26 -4.60
N ASP A 104 -14.18 6.26 -5.45
CA ASP A 104 -13.20 7.33 -5.60
C ASP A 104 -13.11 8.15 -4.31
N ARG A 105 -14.25 8.45 -3.68
CA ARG A 105 -14.29 9.08 -2.34
C ARG A 105 -13.54 8.27 -1.28
N ALA A 106 -13.73 6.95 -1.26
CA ALA A 106 -13.03 6.08 -0.31
C ALA A 106 -11.52 6.04 -0.59
N ASN A 107 -11.13 6.01 -1.88
CA ASN A 107 -9.73 6.06 -2.28
C ASN A 107 -9.08 7.40 -1.90
N ASP A 108 -9.76 8.51 -2.12
CA ASP A 108 -9.28 9.85 -1.77
C ASP A 108 -9.07 9.98 -0.26
N ALA A 109 -10.03 9.50 0.56
CA ALA A 109 -9.92 9.50 2.02
C ALA A 109 -8.76 8.62 2.54
N TYR A 110 -8.36 7.59 1.78
CA TYR A 110 -7.26 6.68 2.10
C TYR A 110 -6.01 6.96 1.26
N SER A 111 -5.84 8.19 0.78
CA SER A 111 -4.68 8.63 -0.03
C SER A 111 -3.85 9.71 0.67
N THR A 112 -4.08 9.97 1.96
CA THR A 112 -3.31 10.96 2.71
C THR A 112 -1.84 10.53 2.86
N PRO A 113 -0.92 11.48 3.13
CA PRO A 113 0.44 11.17 3.60
C PRO A 113 0.53 10.04 4.63
N LEU A 114 -0.34 10.11 5.64
CA LEU A 114 -0.39 9.10 6.69
C LEU A 114 -0.81 7.73 6.15
N ASP A 115 -1.77 7.66 5.22
CA ASP A 115 -2.20 6.41 4.59
C ASP A 115 -1.10 5.78 3.72
N VAL A 116 -0.32 6.61 3.00
CA VAL A 116 0.85 6.13 2.23
C VAL A 116 1.82 5.42 3.16
N ARG A 117 2.13 6.03 4.30
CA ARG A 117 3.01 5.42 5.31
C ARG A 117 2.41 4.16 5.92
N VAL A 118 1.11 4.14 6.23
CA VAL A 118 0.41 2.96 6.74
C VAL A 118 0.54 1.80 5.74
N LYS A 119 0.23 2.04 4.47
CA LYS A 119 0.31 1.03 3.40
C LYS A 119 1.73 0.49 3.21
N ALA A 120 2.73 1.36 3.24
CA ALA A 120 4.14 0.95 3.17
C ALA A 120 4.53 0.06 4.35
N GLN A 121 4.18 0.46 5.58
CA GLN A 121 4.53 -0.30 6.78
C GLN A 121 3.78 -1.64 6.86
N LEU A 122 2.51 -1.69 6.46
CA LEU A 122 1.76 -2.93 6.32
C LEU A 122 2.45 -3.86 5.32
N ALA A 123 2.80 -3.36 4.13
CA ALA A 123 3.51 -4.17 3.14
C ALA A 123 4.82 -4.77 3.67
N GLU A 124 5.62 -3.99 4.41
CA GLU A 124 6.84 -4.52 5.05
C GLU A 124 6.55 -5.56 6.14
N ALA A 125 5.51 -5.36 6.94
CA ALA A 125 5.11 -6.34 7.95
C ALA A 125 4.67 -7.67 7.32
N PHE A 126 3.88 -7.62 6.24
CA PHE A 126 3.41 -8.82 5.54
C PHE A 126 4.51 -9.55 4.75
N LYS A 127 5.63 -8.89 4.41
CA LYS A 127 6.82 -9.61 3.90
C LYS A 127 7.38 -10.61 4.91
N GLN A 128 7.16 -10.39 6.22
CA GLN A 128 7.59 -11.33 7.25
C GLN A 128 6.80 -12.65 7.26
N LYS A 129 5.79 -12.79 6.39
CA LYS A 129 4.89 -13.94 6.30
C LYS A 129 4.19 -14.20 7.63
N GLY A 130 3.64 -15.38 7.86
CA GLY A 130 2.99 -15.76 9.11
C GLY A 130 1.50 -15.39 9.18
N ILE A 131 1.01 -14.54 8.27
CA ILE A 131 -0.41 -14.21 8.11
C ILE A 131 -0.81 -14.50 6.66
N VAL A 132 -1.92 -15.20 6.47
CA VAL A 132 -2.47 -15.55 5.16
C VAL A 132 -3.86 -14.93 4.94
N LYS A 133 -4.36 -14.97 3.71
CA LYS A 133 -5.67 -14.41 3.35
C LYS A 133 -6.81 -15.01 4.19
N GLU A 134 -6.71 -16.30 4.50
CA GLU A 134 -7.68 -17.07 5.28
C GLU A 134 -7.73 -16.66 6.75
N ASP A 135 -6.72 -15.92 7.23
CA ASP A 135 -6.72 -15.35 8.56
C ASP A 135 -7.68 -14.15 8.68
N PHE A 136 -8.34 -13.69 7.60
CA PHE A 136 -9.28 -12.57 7.61
C PHE A 136 -10.73 -13.01 7.32
N PRO A 137 -11.73 -12.32 7.88
CA PRO A 137 -13.15 -12.55 7.57
C PRO A 137 -13.47 -12.46 6.07
N GLU A 138 -14.45 -13.26 5.63
CA GLU A 138 -14.72 -13.45 4.21
C GLU A 138 -15.17 -12.19 3.47
N ASP A 139 -15.91 -11.35 4.17
CA ASP A 139 -16.49 -10.11 3.69
C ASP A 139 -15.43 -9.05 3.39
N ILE A 140 -14.27 -9.09 4.06
CA ILE A 140 -13.22 -8.07 3.95
C ILE A 140 -11.88 -8.59 3.44
N ARG A 141 -11.69 -9.91 3.31
CA ARG A 141 -10.37 -10.49 2.94
C ARG A 141 -9.82 -9.95 1.62
N ASP A 142 -10.66 -9.65 0.63
CA ASP A 142 -10.19 -9.09 -0.65
C ASP A 142 -9.81 -7.61 -0.54
N VAL A 143 -10.49 -6.86 0.34
CA VAL A 143 -10.16 -5.45 0.62
C VAL A 143 -8.85 -5.36 1.39
N VAL A 144 -8.63 -6.26 2.36
CA VAL A 144 -7.36 -6.35 3.11
C VAL A 144 -6.18 -6.49 2.17
N LEU A 145 -6.29 -7.34 1.14
CA LEU A 145 -5.21 -7.57 0.17
C LEU A 145 -4.74 -6.29 -0.53
N TRP A 146 -5.60 -5.29 -0.69
CA TRP A 146 -5.22 -4.01 -1.29
C TRP A 146 -4.25 -3.20 -0.42
N PHE A 147 -4.22 -3.47 0.90
CA PHE A 147 -3.37 -2.76 1.85
C PHE A 147 -2.14 -3.56 2.27
N THR A 148 -2.14 -4.89 2.12
CA THR A 148 -1.05 -5.76 2.58
C THR A 148 0.13 -5.89 1.62
N GLY A 149 0.05 -5.29 0.43
CA GLY A 149 1.06 -5.40 -0.61
C GLY A 149 1.21 -6.82 -1.20
N PRO A 150 2.24 -7.06 -2.02
CA PRO A 150 2.38 -8.29 -2.82
C PRO A 150 2.68 -9.55 -1.99
N GLY A 151 3.18 -9.41 -0.75
CA GLY A 151 3.63 -10.55 0.07
C GLY A 151 2.53 -11.57 0.34
N MET A 152 1.31 -11.11 0.63
CA MET A 152 0.16 -11.99 0.84
C MET A 152 -0.46 -12.52 -0.47
N LEU A 153 -0.25 -11.83 -1.58
CA LEU A 153 -0.85 -12.16 -2.88
C LEU A 153 -0.08 -13.26 -3.63
N PHE A 154 1.25 -13.18 -3.65
CA PHE A 154 2.07 -14.02 -4.54
C PHE A 154 2.91 -15.08 -3.82
N ASP A 155 3.17 -14.91 -2.52
CA ASP A 155 3.99 -15.84 -1.72
C ASP A 155 3.38 -16.03 -0.30
N PRO A 156 2.12 -16.50 -0.21
CA PRO A 156 1.46 -16.68 1.07
C PRO A 156 2.13 -17.80 1.87
N SER A 157 2.40 -17.54 3.15
CA SER A 157 2.76 -18.61 4.08
C SER A 157 2.24 -18.36 5.48
N PRO A 158 1.64 -19.37 6.13
CA PRO A 158 1.20 -19.26 7.52
C PRO A 158 2.37 -19.34 8.50
N VAL A 159 3.58 -19.64 8.04
CA VAL A 159 4.80 -19.69 8.86
C VAL A 159 5.59 -18.40 8.62
N CYS A 160 5.91 -17.68 9.69
CA CYS A 160 6.76 -16.49 9.64
C CYS A 160 8.16 -16.81 9.09
N LEU A 161 8.77 -15.86 8.37
CA LEU A 161 10.07 -16.02 7.72
C LEU A 161 11.17 -16.53 8.65
N LEU A 162 11.27 -15.98 9.86
CA LEU A 162 12.31 -16.37 10.81
C LEU A 162 12.22 -17.86 11.19
N ARG A 163 11.01 -18.40 11.40
CA ARG A 163 10.81 -19.84 11.66
C ARG A 163 11.10 -20.69 10.41
N GLN A 164 10.79 -20.19 9.21
CA GLN A 164 11.12 -20.88 7.97
C GLN A 164 12.64 -21.02 7.79
N GLN A 165 13.38 -19.92 8.02
CA GLN A 165 14.83 -19.90 7.93
C GLN A 165 15.46 -20.84 8.97
N ALA A 166 15.00 -20.79 10.22
CA ALA A 166 15.47 -21.72 11.26
C ALA A 166 15.26 -23.18 10.83
N SER A 167 14.06 -23.52 10.32
CA SER A 167 13.74 -24.88 9.87
C SER A 167 14.56 -25.34 8.65
N ALA A 168 15.01 -24.40 7.80
CA ALA A 168 15.87 -24.69 6.65
C ALA A 168 17.33 -24.93 7.07
N SER A 169 17.83 -24.26 8.12
CA SER A 169 19.19 -24.43 8.62
C SER A 169 19.44 -25.74 9.38
N PHE A 170 18.38 -26.46 9.78
CA PHE A 170 18.48 -27.78 10.43
C PHE A 170 18.38 -28.97 9.46
N LYS A 171 18.37 -28.72 8.15
CA LYS A 171 18.42 -29.74 7.08
C LYS A 171 19.79 -29.74 6.41
#